data_AF-A0A3D2QBB0-F1
#
_entry.id   AF-A0A3D2QBB0-F1
#
_cell.length_a   1.000
_cell.length_b   1.000
_cell.length_c   1.000
_cell.angle_alpha   90.00
_cell.angle_beta   90.00
_cell.angle_gamma   90.00
#
_symmetry.space_group_name_H-M   'P 1'
#
loop_
_entity.id
_entity.type
_entity.pdbx_description
1 polymer ?
#
loop_
_entity_poly.entity_id
_entity_poly.type
_entity_poly.pdbx_seq_one_letter_code
_entity_poly.pdbx_strand_id
1 'polypeptide(L)'
;MERKYKDILFYSGNNMVMFAMQNGWFYGVDLQQKNTFVYWSPDVYLRFNPYVEDGNKIPKGLKQKAEKGLQTFPLEPAVTEGPFAENLPNTAYERACERMHGKAKKSNFRQG
;
A
#
# COMPACT_ATOMS: atom_id res chain seq x y z
N MET A 1 -12.31 -11.47 -13.63
CA MET A 1 -11.41 -11.86 -12.52
C MET A 1 -12.04 -11.35 -11.23
N GLU A 2 -12.29 -12.23 -10.25
CA GLU A 2 -12.99 -11.85 -9.02
C GLU A 2 -12.02 -11.13 -8.07
N ARG A 3 -12.29 -9.86 -7.75
CA ARG A 3 -11.39 -9.02 -6.92
C ARG A 3 -11.65 -9.27 -5.43
N LYS A 4 -11.33 -10.47 -4.97
CA LYS A 4 -11.42 -10.86 -3.56
C LYS A 4 -10.15 -10.49 -2.80
N TYR A 5 -10.31 -9.68 -1.76
CA TYR A 5 -9.20 -9.34 -0.86
C TYR A 5 -9.17 -10.27 0.36
N LYS A 6 -7.97 -10.51 0.87
CA LYS A 6 -7.70 -11.23 2.11
C LYS A 6 -7.72 -10.27 3.31
N ASP A 7 -7.11 -9.11 3.14
CA ASP A 7 -6.92 -8.15 4.23
C ASP A 7 -6.80 -6.70 3.72
N ILE A 8 -7.01 -5.74 4.61
CA ILE A 8 -6.72 -4.31 4.38
C ILE A 8 -5.45 -3.99 5.16
N LEU A 9 -4.37 -3.67 4.45
CA LEU A 9 -3.07 -3.46 5.09
C LEU A 9 -3.01 -2.10 5.79
N PHE A 10 -3.42 -1.06 5.08
CA PHE A 10 -3.39 0.31 5.57
C PHE A 10 -4.31 1.20 4.74
N TYR A 11 -4.60 2.39 5.27
CA TYR A 11 -5.23 3.47 4.52
C TYR A 11 -4.47 4.78 4.73
N SER A 12 -4.58 5.72 3.79
CA SER A 12 -4.06 7.07 3.96
C SER A 12 -5.22 8.06 4.12
N GLY A 13 -4.98 9.13 4.89
CA GLY A 13 -5.92 10.25 5.03
C GLY A 13 -6.26 10.95 3.70
N ASN A 14 -5.47 10.69 2.65
CA ASN A 14 -5.72 11.14 1.27
C ASN A 14 -6.69 10.21 0.49
N ASN A 15 -7.47 9.38 1.19
CA ASN A 15 -8.50 8.47 0.65
C ASN A 15 -7.99 7.30 -0.20
N MET A 16 -6.78 6.81 0.07
CA MET A 16 -6.30 5.57 -0.53
C MET A 16 -6.39 4.41 0.47
N VAL A 17 -6.82 3.24 0.01
CA VAL A 17 -6.90 2.01 0.82
C VAL A 17 -6.16 0.88 0.11
N MET A 18 -5.23 0.24 0.82
CA MET A 18 -4.41 -0.84 0.29
C MET A 18 -4.98 -2.20 0.70
N PHE A 19 -5.35 -3.00 -0.28
CA PHE A 19 -5.87 -4.35 -0.11
C PHE A 19 -4.80 -5.39 -0.46
N ALA A 20 -4.60 -6.36 0.42
CA ALA A 20 -3.89 -7.59 0.08
C ALA A 20 -4.87 -8.54 -0.59
N MET A 21 -4.64 -8.89 -1.86
CA MET A 21 -5.54 -9.71 -2.65
C MET A 21 -5.29 -11.21 -2.46
N GLN A 22 -6.30 -12.04 -2.64
CA GLN A 22 -6.15 -13.50 -2.55
C GLN A 22 -5.23 -14.08 -3.64
N ASN A 23 -5.08 -13.37 -4.76
CA ASN A 23 -4.18 -13.76 -5.86
C ASN A 23 -2.71 -13.37 -5.63
N GLY A 24 -2.36 -12.86 -4.44
CA GLY A 24 -0.98 -12.49 -4.06
C GLY A 24 -0.56 -11.08 -4.46
N TRP A 25 -1.41 -10.30 -5.14
CA TRP A 25 -1.14 -8.92 -5.51
C TRP A 25 -1.67 -7.92 -4.47
N PHE A 26 -1.26 -6.66 -4.57
CA PHE A 26 -1.68 -5.59 -3.67
C PHE A 26 -2.39 -4.50 -4.45
N TYR A 27 -3.64 -4.22 -4.11
CA TYR A 27 -4.49 -3.31 -4.86
C TYR A 27 -4.74 -2.05 -4.03
N GLY A 28 -4.25 -0.92 -4.51
CA GLY A 28 -4.47 0.38 -3.91
C GLY A 28 -5.66 1.08 -4.54
N VAL A 29 -6.76 1.18 -3.82
CA VAL A 29 -7.96 1.90 -4.27
C VAL A 29 -7.82 3.35 -3.89
N ASP A 30 -7.67 4.22 -4.89
CA ASP A 30 -7.68 5.67 -4.72
C ASP A 30 -9.10 6.20 -4.95
N LEU A 31 -9.77 6.64 -3.88
CA LEU A 31 -11.14 7.15 -3.97
C LEU A 31 -11.24 8.55 -4.58
N GLN A 32 -10.14 9.30 -4.59
CA GLN A 32 -10.09 10.64 -5.18
C GLN A 32 -9.95 10.54 -6.70
N GLN A 33 -9.00 9.73 -7.17
CA GLN A 33 -8.77 9.50 -8.61
C GLN A 33 -9.77 8.52 -9.21
N LYS A 34 -10.47 7.75 -8.36
CA LYS A 34 -11.42 6.69 -8.76
C LYS A 34 -10.76 5.59 -9.60
N ASN A 35 -9.51 5.27 -9.27
CA ASN A 35 -8.71 4.22 -9.90
C ASN A 35 -8.29 3.16 -8.89
N THR A 36 -7.96 1.96 -9.37
CA THR A 36 -7.34 0.91 -8.57
C THR A 36 -5.95 0.61 -9.13
N PHE A 37 -4.93 0.96 -8.37
CA PHE A 37 -3.54 0.71 -8.73
C PHE A 37 -3.11 -0.68 -8.29
N VAL A 38 -2.46 -1.43 -9.18
CA VAL A 38 -1.93 -2.77 -8.89
C VAL A 38 -0.45 -2.68 -8.57
N TYR A 39 -0.07 -3.17 -7.40
CA TYR A 39 1.30 -3.21 -6.90
C TYR A 39 1.75 -4.66 -6.69
N TRP A 40 3.03 -4.91 -7.00
CA TRP A 40 3.71 -6.17 -6.69
C TRP A 40 4.18 -6.23 -5.23
N SER A 41 4.35 -5.08 -4.58
CA SER A 41 4.62 -4.95 -3.15
C SER A 41 3.97 -3.68 -2.59
N PRO A 42 3.37 -3.71 -1.38
CA PRO A 42 2.81 -2.52 -0.74
C PRO A 42 3.88 -1.47 -0.41
N ASP A 43 5.14 -1.90 -0.28
CA ASP A 43 6.30 -1.04 0.02
C ASP A 43 6.51 0.02 -1.06
N VAL A 44 6.14 -0.30 -2.30
CA VAL A 44 6.23 0.64 -3.43
C VAL A 44 5.40 1.89 -3.12
N TYR A 45 4.21 1.75 -2.54
CA TYR A 45 3.39 2.89 -2.14
C TYR A 45 3.98 3.61 -0.93
N LEU A 46 4.40 2.86 0.09
CA LEU A 46 4.90 3.43 1.35
C LEU A 46 6.17 4.26 1.19
N ARG A 47 6.99 3.97 0.15
CA ARG A 47 8.13 4.81 -0.20
C ARG A 47 7.71 6.24 -0.54
N PHE A 48 6.62 6.41 -1.29
CA PHE A 48 6.15 7.74 -1.70
C PHE A 48 5.22 8.38 -0.67
N ASN A 49 4.47 7.57 0.08
CA ASN A 49 3.56 8.06 1.11
C ASN A 49 3.70 7.24 2.40
N PRO A 50 4.64 7.61 3.29
CA PRO A 50 4.89 6.87 4.53
C PRO A 50 3.83 7.14 5.61
N TYR A 51 2.96 8.15 5.42
CA TYR A 51 1.95 8.55 6.41
C TYR A 51 0.65 7.79 6.17
N VAL A 52 0.62 6.55 6.67
CA VAL A 52 -0.55 5.67 6.60
C VAL A 52 -1.03 5.28 7.99
N GLU A 53 -2.30 4.93 8.07
CA GLU A 53 -2.99 4.45 9.25
C GLU A 53 -3.26 2.94 9.12
N ASP A 54 -3.36 2.27 10.27
CA ASP A 54 -3.57 0.82 10.38
C ASP A 54 -4.91 0.40 9.75
N GLY A 55 -4.87 -0.55 8.81
CA GLY A 55 -6.05 -1.06 8.11
C GLY A 55 -7.13 -1.62 9.04
N ASN A 56 -6.78 -2.09 10.24
CA ASN A 56 -7.75 -2.57 11.24
C ASN A 56 -8.59 -1.45 11.85
N LYS A 57 -8.14 -0.20 11.75
CA LYS A 57 -8.80 0.99 12.31
C LYS A 57 -9.56 1.78 11.27
N ILE A 58 -9.66 1.27 10.04
CA ILE A 58 -10.32 1.96 8.94
C ILE A 58 -11.76 2.36 9.30
N PRO A 59 -12.15 3.64 9.13
CA PRO A 59 -13.53 4.06 9.33
C PRO A 59 -14.49 3.28 8.44
N LYS A 60 -15.62 2.79 9.00
CA LYS A 60 -16.59 1.94 8.29
C LYS A 60 -17.05 2.54 6.95
N GLY A 61 -17.30 3.84 6.90
CA GLY A 61 -17.72 4.53 5.67
C GLY A 61 -16.61 4.59 4.61
N LEU A 62 -15.35 4.70 5.02
CA LEU A 62 -14.20 4.67 4.12
C LEU A 62 -14.03 3.26 3.54
N LYS A 63 -14.09 2.24 4.41
CA LYS A 63 -14.02 0.83 4.02
C LYS A 63 -15.06 0.46 2.96
N GLN A 64 -16.33 0.80 3.18
CA GLN A 64 -17.40 0.52 2.22
C GLN A 64 -17.18 1.19 0.86
N LYS A 65 -16.72 2.44 0.86
CA LYS A 65 -16.39 3.15 -0.40
C LYS A 65 -15.23 2.47 -1.12
N ALA A 66 -14.19 2.06 -0.39
CA ALA A 66 -13.02 1.41 -0.94
C ALA A 66 -13.33 0.01 -1.48
N GLU A 67 -14.14 -0.78 -0.78
CA GLU A 67 -14.62 -2.09 -1.26
C GLU A 67 -15.46 -1.95 -2.53
N LYS A 68 -16.34 -0.93 -2.60
CA LYS A 68 -17.08 -0.61 -3.82
C LYS A 68 -16.13 -0.21 -4.95
N GLY A 69 -15.20 0.70 -4.67
CA GLY A 69 -14.16 1.15 -5.59
C GLY A 69 -13.33 0.00 -6.14
N LEU A 70 -12.92 -0.92 -5.26
CA LEU A 70 -12.19 -2.13 -5.62
C LEU A 70 -12.92 -2.95 -6.68
N GLN A 71 -14.26 -3.02 -6.66
CA GLN A 71 -15.03 -3.74 -7.67
C GLN A 71 -15.32 -2.91 -8.93
N THR A 72 -15.49 -1.59 -8.79
CA THR A 72 -16.03 -0.74 -9.87
C THR A 72 -14.99 0.06 -10.63
N PHE A 73 -13.86 0.39 -10.02
CA PHE A 73 -12.86 1.26 -10.63
C PHE A 73 -12.02 0.51 -11.65
N PRO A 74 -11.50 1.20 -12.68
CA PRO A 74 -10.55 0.61 -13.61
C PRO A 74 -9.28 0.18 -12.87
N LEU A 75 -8.66 -0.89 -13.36
CA LEU A 75 -7.35 -1.32 -12.89
C LEU A 75 -6.28 -0.63 -13.71
N GLU A 76 -5.31 -0.06 -13.02
CA GLU A 76 -4.13 0.52 -13.63
C GLU A 76 -2.90 -0.12 -13.00
N PRO A 77 -1.86 -0.47 -13.79
CA PRO A 77 -0.58 -0.78 -13.19
C PRO A 77 -0.11 0.47 -12.43
N ALA A 78 0.44 0.29 -11.22
CA ALA A 78 1.11 1.39 -10.55
C ALA A 78 2.34 1.77 -11.39
N VAL A 79 2.22 2.80 -12.23
CA VAL A 79 3.30 3.26 -13.09
C VAL A 79 4.38 3.88 -12.21
N THR A 80 5.55 3.25 -12.14
CA THR A 80 6.75 3.82 -11.54
C THR A 80 7.39 4.81 -12.53
N GLU A 81 6.70 5.88 -12.90
CA GLU A 81 7.28 6.94 -13.73
C GLU A 81 7.90 8.01 -12.83
N GLY A 82 9.22 7.90 -12.62
CA GLY A 82 10.03 8.93 -11.97
C GLY A 82 11.47 8.46 -11.67
N PRO A 83 12.51 9.26 -11.97
CA PRO A 83 13.91 8.87 -11.80
C PRO A 83 14.36 8.98 -10.33
N PHE A 84 13.79 8.18 -9.43
CA PHE A 84 14.18 8.23 -8.00
C PHE A 84 14.19 6.84 -7.35
N ALA A 85 14.73 5.86 -8.07
CA ALA A 85 15.09 4.57 -7.48
C ALA A 85 16.23 4.65 -6.44
N GLU A 86 16.88 5.81 -6.25
CA GLU A 86 18.16 5.86 -5.53
C GLU A 86 18.22 6.67 -4.22
N ASN A 87 17.25 7.51 -3.83
CA ASN A 87 17.48 8.39 -2.65
C ASN A 87 16.23 8.76 -1.84
N LEU A 88 15.65 7.80 -1.11
CA LEU A 88 14.82 8.13 0.06
C LEU A 88 15.46 7.54 1.33
N PRO A 89 15.66 8.35 2.39
CA PRO A 89 16.28 7.87 3.62
C PRO A 89 15.43 6.77 4.26
N ASN A 90 16.09 5.64 4.53
CA ASN A 90 15.57 4.35 4.98
C ASN A 90 14.66 4.37 6.22
N THR A 91 14.53 5.50 6.92
CA THR A 91 14.03 5.55 8.31
C THR A 91 12.51 5.51 8.44
N ALA A 92 11.75 6.07 7.49
CA ALA A 92 10.29 5.99 7.51
C ALA A 92 9.79 4.60 7.08
N TYR A 93 10.46 4.03 6.07
CA TYR A 93 10.25 2.67 5.57
C TYR A 93 10.56 1.61 6.62
N GLU A 94 11.75 1.66 7.24
CA GLU A 94 12.13 0.75 8.32
C GLU A 94 11.13 0.78 9.47
N ARG A 95 10.64 1.96 9.89
CA ARG A 95 9.64 2.10 10.96
C ARG A 95 8.28 1.52 10.60
N ALA A 96 7.87 1.58 9.33
CA ALA A 96 6.60 1.00 8.87
C ALA A 96 6.70 -0.53 8.81
N CYS A 97 7.79 -1.07 8.26
CA CYS A 97 8.05 -2.50 8.23
C CYS A 97 8.23 -3.11 9.62
N GLU A 98 8.92 -2.43 10.54
CA GLU A 98 9.10 -2.87 11.94
C GLU A 98 7.77 -3.01 12.69
N ARG A 99 6.78 -2.17 12.39
CA ARG A 99 5.43 -2.24 12.99
C ARG A 99 4.60 -3.37 12.42
N MET A 100 4.70 -3.65 11.13
CA MET A 100 3.88 -4.69 10.48
C MET A 100 4.45 -6.11 10.65
N HIS A 101 5.78 -6.26 10.73
CA HIS A 101 6.42 -7.58 10.76
C HIS A 101 7.06 -7.95 12.11
N GLY A 102 7.04 -7.05 13.10
CA GLY A 102 7.68 -7.28 14.40
C GLY A 102 9.20 -7.36 14.28
N LYS A 103 9.89 -6.26 14.60
CA LYS A 103 11.37 -6.14 14.72
C LYS A 103 12.16 -7.12 13.85
N ALA A 104 12.22 -6.86 12.54
CA ALA A 104 13.22 -7.49 11.71
C ALA A 104 14.61 -7.13 12.28
N LYS A 105 15.35 -8.15 12.75
CA LYS A 105 16.74 -8.01 13.20
C LYS A 105 17.53 -7.29 12.11
N LYS A 106 18.15 -6.15 12.47
CA LYS A 106 19.14 -5.44 11.66
C LYS A 106 20.15 -6.43 11.08
N SER A 107 20.05 -6.77 9.80
CA SER A 107 21.14 -7.40 9.08
C SER A 107 22.05 -6.31 8.54
N ASN A 108 23.26 -6.26 9.08
CA ASN A 108 24.34 -5.37 8.63
C ASN A 108 24.58 -5.54 7.13
N PHE A 109 24.18 -4.55 6.33
CA PHE A 109 24.65 -4.42 4.95
C PHE A 109 25.96 -3.63 4.98
N ARG A 110 27.08 -4.36 4.95
CA ARG A 110 28.43 -3.81 4.76
C ARG A 110 28.59 -3.47 3.28
N GLN A 111 28.87 -2.21 2.98
CA GLN A 111 29.34 -1.77 1.66
C GLN A 111 30.63 -2.53 1.30
N GLY A 112 30.70 -2.98 0.05
CA GLY A 112 31.91 -3.45 -0.62
C GLY A 112 31.97 -2.79 -1.99
#